data_AF-A0A7S0RHF0-F1
#
_entry.id   AF-A0A7S0RHF0-F1
#
_cell.length_a   1.000
_cell.length_b   1.000
_cell.length_c   1.000
_cell.angle_alpha   90.00
_cell.angle_beta   90.00
_cell.angle_gamma   90.00
#
_symmetry.space_group_name_H-M   'P 1'
#
loop_
_entity.id
_entity.type
_entity.pdbx_description
1 polymer ?
#
loop_
_entity_poly.entity_id
_entity_poly.type
_entity_poly.pdbx_seq_one_letter_code
_entity_poly.pdbx_strand_id
1 'polypeptide(L)'
;MAGQLYTVTYTVGLIDKLAGIKKPEKADAKTSPGASQPVMLHPELLAMKQQDRSLAHALARSKRVGDALLKAEEEELSKIQALEGELLSKYSFPIKARPCQQEEAACVNCYSQHSDDPLKCGGLVDAYFQCANKAHIAATAARQKR
;
A
#
# COMPACT_ATOMS: atom_id res chain seq x y z
N MET A 1 8.88 -17.36 -3.19
CA MET A 1 9.61 -16.46 -4.11
C MET A 1 10.13 -15.29 -3.29
N ALA A 2 11.41 -15.33 -2.90
CA ALA A 2 12.01 -14.30 -2.07
C ALA A 2 12.22 -13.02 -2.89
N GLY A 3 11.60 -11.91 -2.48
CA GLY A 3 11.76 -10.60 -3.13
C GLY A 3 13.14 -10.02 -2.82
N GLN A 4 13.96 -9.85 -3.85
CA GLN A 4 15.30 -9.32 -3.72
C GLN A 4 15.23 -7.78 -3.67
N LEU A 5 15.68 -7.19 -2.57
CA LEU A 5 15.77 -5.74 -2.41
C LEU A 5 17.00 -5.23 -3.17
N TYR A 6 16.78 -4.41 -4.18
CA TYR A 6 17.84 -3.75 -4.94
C TYR A 6 18.01 -2.32 -4.44
N THR A 7 19.22 -1.98 -4.01
CA THR A 7 19.63 -0.59 -3.76
C THR A 7 20.34 -0.06 -5.00
N VAL A 8 19.74 0.94 -5.64
CA VAL A 8 20.35 1.62 -6.78
C VAL A 8 20.88 2.98 -6.33
N THR A 9 22.17 3.21 -6.56
CA THR A 9 22.83 4.49 -6.30
C THR A 9 22.85 5.33 -7.57
N TYR A 10 22.34 6.55 -7.48
CA TYR A 10 22.33 7.51 -8.58
C TYR A 10 23.21 8.71 -8.26
N THR A 11 23.79 9.30 -9.31
CA THR A 11 24.53 10.56 -9.17
C THR A 11 23.56 11.74 -9.20
N VAL A 12 23.86 12.79 -8.44
CA VAL A 12 23.04 14.02 -8.37
C VAL A 12 22.75 14.58 -9.77
N GLY A 13 23.74 14.52 -10.67
CA GLY A 13 23.57 14.99 -12.05
C GLY A 13 22.63 14.16 -12.93
N LEU A 14 22.31 12.91 -12.58
CA LEU A 14 21.28 12.12 -13.26
C LEU A 14 19.88 12.54 -12.80
N ILE A 15 19.72 12.84 -11.51
CA ILE A 15 18.45 13.32 -10.93
C ILE A 15 18.08 14.67 -11.55
N ASP A 16 19.04 15.59 -11.70
CA ASP A 16 18.81 16.90 -12.31
C ASP A 16 18.34 16.80 -13.78
N LYS A 17 18.89 15.83 -14.53
CA LYS A 17 18.49 15.57 -15.93
C LYS A 17 17.10 14.98 -16.03
N LEU A 18 16.74 14.05 -15.15
CA LEU A 18 15.38 13.48 -15.08
C LEU A 18 14.35 14.51 -14.65
N ALA A 19 14.75 15.47 -13.79
CA ALA A 19 13.91 16.60 -13.37
C ALA A 19 13.75 17.70 -14.44
N GLY A 20 14.33 17.53 -15.64
CA GLY A 20 14.22 18.49 -16.74
C GLY A 20 15.02 19.78 -16.53
N ILE A 21 15.92 19.83 -15.55
CA ILE A 21 16.76 20.99 -15.27
C ILE A 21 17.91 21.02 -16.28
N LYS A 22 17.77 21.84 -17.33
CA LYS A 22 18.86 22.10 -18.27
C LYS A 22 19.94 22.93 -17.55
N LYS A 23 21.10 22.33 -17.27
CA LYS A 23 22.27 23.02 -16.74
C LYS A 23 22.66 24.15 -17.71
N PRO A 24 22.80 25.41 -17.27
CA PRO A 24 23.26 26.48 -18.14
C PRO A 24 24.70 26.17 -18.58
N GLU A 25 24.88 26.13 -19.88
CA GLU A 25 26.16 26.03 -20.57
C GLU A 25 27.02 27.25 -20.17
N LYS A 26 28.27 27.02 -19.76
CA LYS A 26 29.19 28.10 -19.40
C LYS A 26 29.48 28.91 -20.67
N ALA A 27 28.89 30.10 -20.76
CA ALA A 27 29.31 31.10 -21.73
C ALA A 27 30.66 31.68 -21.28
N ASP A 28 31.64 31.58 -22.17
CA ASP A 28 32.95 32.21 -22.03
C ASP A 28 32.83 33.72 -21.77
N ALA A 29 33.40 34.17 -20.66
CA ALA A 29 33.53 35.58 -20.35
C ALA A 29 34.61 36.23 -21.22
N LYS A 30 34.20 36.95 -22.28
CA LYS A 30 35.00 38.02 -22.87
C LYS A 30 34.34 39.36 -22.55
N THR A 31 34.87 40.02 -21.52
CA THR A 31 34.49 41.37 -21.11
C THR A 31 35.07 42.40 -22.10
N SER A 32 34.19 43.19 -22.71
CA SER A 32 34.55 44.46 -23.36
C SER A 32 33.83 45.59 -22.63
N PRO A 33 34.50 46.71 -22.27
CA PRO A 33 33.90 47.78 -21.48
C PRO A 33 33.09 48.70 -22.40
N GLY A 34 31.76 48.63 -22.31
CA GLY A 34 30.85 49.45 -23.10
C GLY A 34 29.75 50.04 -22.22
N ALA A 35 29.87 51.34 -21.96
CA ALA A 35 28.85 52.32 -21.56
C ALA A 35 27.63 51.82 -20.75
N SER A 36 27.59 52.22 -19.48
CA SER A 36 26.41 52.17 -18.61
C SER A 36 25.28 53.02 -19.19
N GLN A 37 24.37 52.42 -19.96
CA GLN A 37 23.05 52.99 -20.18
C GLN A 37 22.15 52.63 -18.99
N PRO A 38 21.29 53.55 -18.52
CA PRO A 38 20.30 53.22 -17.51
C PRO A 38 19.32 52.21 -18.11
N VAL A 39 19.36 50.97 -17.62
CA VAL A 39 18.37 49.95 -17.98
C VAL A 39 17.03 50.39 -17.38
N MET A 40 16.25 51.14 -18.15
CA MET A 40 14.81 51.21 -17.95
C MET A 40 14.29 49.78 -18.09
N LEU A 41 13.87 49.19 -16.98
CA LEU A 41 13.29 47.83 -16.97
C LEU A 41 12.18 47.77 -18.01
N HIS A 42 12.38 46.98 -19.07
CA HIS A 42 11.39 46.75 -20.11
C HIS A 42 10.09 46.25 -19.45
N PRO A 43 8.90 46.78 -19.81
CA PRO A 43 7.63 46.43 -19.15
C PRO A 43 7.36 44.93 -19.07
N GLU A 44 7.83 44.14 -20.05
CA GLU A 44 7.78 42.67 -20.02
C GLU A 44 8.55 42.04 -18.86
N LEU A 45 9.74 42.54 -18.54
CA LEU A 45 10.58 41.99 -17.47
C LEU A 45 9.96 42.22 -16.08
N LEU A 46 9.24 43.32 -15.93
CA LEU A 46 8.43 43.62 -14.74
C LEU A 46 7.19 42.71 -14.66
N ALA A 47 6.50 42.47 -15.78
CA ALA A 47 5.36 41.58 -15.86
C ALA A 47 5.74 40.12 -15.55
N MET A 48 6.86 39.63 -16.09
CA MET A 48 7.39 38.29 -15.79
C MET A 48 7.75 38.16 -14.30
N LYS A 49 8.42 39.16 -13.71
CA LYS A 49 8.76 39.15 -12.27
C LYS A 49 7.51 39.19 -11.37
N GLN A 50 6.45 39.86 -11.79
CA GLN A 50 5.16 39.85 -11.09
C GLN A 50 4.47 38.49 -11.19
N GLN A 51 4.55 37.84 -12.35
CA GLN A 51 4.06 36.49 -12.57
C GLN A 51 4.83 35.44 -11.74
N ASP A 52 6.15 35.58 -11.62
CA ASP A 52 6.96 34.71 -10.76
C ASP A 52 6.57 34.84 -9.28
N ARG A 53 6.27 36.06 -8.82
CA ARG A 53 5.78 36.30 -7.46
C ARG A 53 4.40 35.70 -7.23
N SER A 54 3.48 35.84 -8.18
CA SER A 54 2.14 35.26 -8.07
C SER A 54 2.20 33.73 -8.07
N LEU A 55 3.08 33.14 -8.88
CA LEU A 55 3.33 31.70 -8.93
C LEU A 55 3.97 31.19 -7.63
N ALA A 56 4.95 31.91 -7.08
CA ALA A 56 5.55 31.58 -5.78
C ALA A 56 4.50 31.61 -4.65
N HIS A 57 3.60 32.59 -4.65
CA HIS A 57 2.50 32.65 -3.69
C HIS A 57 1.48 31.51 -3.88
N ALA A 58 1.14 31.18 -5.13
CA ALA A 58 0.26 30.04 -5.42
C ALA A 58 0.87 28.72 -4.93
N LEU A 59 2.16 28.51 -5.16
CA LEU A 59 2.89 27.33 -4.73
C LEU A 59 3.01 27.26 -3.20
N ALA A 60 3.29 28.38 -2.53
CA ALA A 60 3.32 28.43 -1.07
C ALA A 60 1.94 28.12 -0.45
N ARG A 61 0.85 28.62 -1.05
CA ARG A 61 -0.51 28.29 -0.62
C ARG A 61 -0.82 26.82 -0.85
N SER A 62 -0.49 26.28 -2.02
CA SER A 62 -0.70 24.86 -2.34
C SER A 62 0.04 23.95 -1.37
N LYS A 63 1.28 24.29 -1.00
CA LYS A 63 2.05 23.54 0.00
C LYS A 63 1.37 23.56 1.37
N ARG A 64 0.99 24.74 1.87
CA ARG A 64 0.30 24.86 3.17
C ARG A 64 -0.99 24.06 3.23
N VAL A 65 -1.78 24.09 2.16
CA VAL A 65 -3.02 23.30 2.07
C VAL A 65 -2.69 21.82 2.01
N GLY A 66 -1.69 21.41 1.23
CA GLY A 66 -1.22 20.02 1.19
C GLY A 66 -0.76 19.51 2.56
N ASP A 67 0.06 20.28 3.28
CA ASP A 67 0.54 19.93 4.61
C ASP A 67 -0.63 19.78 5.61
N ALA A 68 -1.63 20.66 5.54
CA ALA A 68 -2.82 20.59 6.37
C ALA A 68 -3.68 19.36 6.06
N LEU A 69 -3.79 18.98 4.77
CA LEU A 69 -4.52 17.79 4.35
C LEU A 69 -3.81 16.50 4.81
N LEU A 70 -2.48 16.42 4.70
CA LEU A 70 -1.71 15.27 5.16
C LEU A 70 -1.87 15.08 6.67
N LYS A 71 -1.85 16.17 7.44
CA LYS A 71 -2.10 16.10 8.89
C LYS A 71 -3.50 15.60 9.20
N ALA A 72 -4.52 16.09 8.49
CA ALA A 72 -5.89 15.64 8.68
C ALA A 72 -6.06 14.16 8.29
N GLU A 73 -5.39 13.71 7.22
CA GLU A 73 -5.38 12.30 6.81
C GLU A 73 -4.80 11.40 7.92
N GLU A 74 -3.65 11.77 8.51
CA GLU A 74 -3.04 11.02 9.61
C GLU A 74 -3.96 10.94 10.84
N GLU A 75 -4.63 12.05 11.19
CA GLU A 75 -5.62 12.09 12.26
C GLU A 75 -6.82 11.16 11.98
N GLU A 76 -7.36 11.18 10.76
CA GLU A 76 -8.48 10.30 10.37
C GLU A 76 -8.06 8.82 10.31
N LEU A 77 -6.87 8.51 9.79
CA LEU A 77 -6.34 7.14 9.80
C LEU A 77 -6.24 6.57 11.21
N SER A 78 -5.79 7.39 12.17
CA SER A 78 -5.73 6.96 13.58
C SER A 78 -7.11 6.62 14.15
N LYS A 79 -8.14 7.40 13.80
CA LYS A 79 -9.54 7.17 14.22
C LYS A 79 -10.10 5.90 13.59
N ILE A 80 -9.84 5.67 12.30
CA ILE A 80 -10.26 4.46 11.59
C ILE A 80 -9.63 3.22 12.23
N GLN A 81 -8.33 3.25 12.51
CA GLN A 81 -7.64 2.12 13.16
C GLN A 81 -8.19 1.85 14.57
N ALA A 82 -8.46 2.89 15.35
CA ALA A 82 -9.07 2.74 16.67
C ALA A 82 -10.47 2.11 16.57
N LEU A 83 -11.28 2.58 15.62
CA LEU A 83 -12.62 2.06 15.37
C LEU A 83 -12.57 0.61 14.85
N GLU A 84 -11.63 0.29 13.96
CA GLU A 84 -11.39 -1.07 13.47
C GLU A 84 -11.06 -2.01 14.62
N GLY A 85 -10.13 -1.62 15.49
CA GLY A 85 -9.78 -2.39 16.69
C GLY A 85 -10.95 -2.59 17.64
N GLU A 86 -11.76 -1.54 17.84
CA GLU A 86 -12.99 -1.63 18.63
C GLU A 86 -13.98 -2.61 18.02
N LEU A 87 -14.24 -2.51 16.72
CA LEU A 87 -15.17 -3.37 15.99
C LEU A 87 -14.70 -4.83 16.00
N LEU A 88 -13.43 -5.09 15.72
CA LEU A 88 -12.83 -6.43 15.81
C LEU A 88 -12.96 -6.99 17.24
N SER A 89 -12.70 -6.18 18.26
CA SER A 89 -12.82 -6.66 19.65
C SER A 89 -14.26 -6.98 20.05
N LYS A 90 -15.23 -6.16 19.63
CA LYS A 90 -16.64 -6.29 20.01
C LYS A 90 -17.39 -7.33 19.19
N TYR A 91 -17.07 -7.43 17.90
CA TYR A 91 -17.85 -8.20 16.93
C TYR A 91 -17.07 -9.34 16.29
N SER A 92 -15.78 -9.54 16.60
CA SER A 92 -15.12 -10.75 16.12
C SER A 92 -15.82 -11.97 16.70
N PHE A 93 -16.28 -12.81 15.79
CA PHE A 93 -16.72 -14.14 16.15
C PHE A 93 -15.48 -15.03 16.17
N PRO A 94 -15.20 -15.77 17.25
CA PRO A 94 -14.10 -16.73 17.24
C PRO A 94 -14.38 -17.75 16.14
N ILE A 95 -13.58 -17.75 15.09
CA ILE A 95 -13.61 -18.78 14.06
C ILE A 95 -13.16 -20.06 14.72
N LYS A 96 -14.11 -20.81 15.29
CA LYS A 96 -13.84 -22.14 15.81
C LYS A 96 -13.37 -22.97 14.62
N ALA A 97 -12.26 -23.69 14.80
CA ALA A 97 -11.82 -24.66 13.83
C ALA A 97 -13.02 -25.55 13.47
N ARG A 98 -13.23 -25.77 12.17
CA ARG A 98 -14.31 -26.67 11.77
C ARG A 98 -14.00 -28.06 12.34
N PRO A 99 -15.01 -28.78 12.86
CA PRO A 99 -14.79 -30.14 13.29
C PRO A 99 -14.27 -31.00 12.13
N CYS A 100 -13.42 -31.98 12.44
CA CYS A 100 -12.95 -33.00 11.51
C CYS A 100 -12.03 -32.52 10.37
N GLN A 101 -11.35 -31.38 10.53
CA GLN A 101 -10.43 -30.84 9.51
C GLN A 101 -9.26 -31.77 9.19
N GLN A 102 -8.75 -32.53 10.17
CA GLN A 102 -7.62 -33.43 9.95
C GLN A 102 -8.04 -34.65 9.12
N GLU A 103 -9.17 -35.25 9.47
CA GLU A 103 -9.75 -36.40 8.79
C GLU A 103 -10.23 -36.04 7.37
N GLU A 104 -10.79 -34.83 7.20
CA GLU A 104 -11.13 -34.26 5.87
C GLU A 104 -9.88 -34.13 4.99
N ALA A 105 -8.82 -33.50 5.51
CA ALA A 105 -7.57 -33.32 4.77
C ALA A 105 -6.94 -34.67 4.40
N ALA A 106 -6.96 -35.66 5.31
CA ALA A 106 -6.47 -37.00 5.04
C ALA A 106 -7.26 -37.71 3.93
N CYS A 107 -8.60 -37.63 3.95
CA CYS A 107 -9.46 -38.15 2.88
C CYS A 107 -9.14 -37.53 1.52
N VAL A 108 -9.11 -36.20 1.45
CA VAL A 108 -8.86 -35.46 0.21
C VAL A 108 -7.47 -35.81 -0.35
N ASN A 109 -6.46 -35.88 0.53
CA ASN A 109 -5.11 -36.23 0.14
C ASN A 109 -4.98 -37.70 -0.33
N CYS A 110 -5.78 -38.60 0.23
CA CYS A 110 -5.79 -39.99 -0.24
C CYS A 110 -6.41 -40.09 -1.65
N TYR A 111 -7.56 -39.43 -1.87
CA TYR A 111 -8.20 -39.44 -3.18
C TYR A 111 -7.35 -38.77 -4.27
N SER A 112 -6.58 -37.74 -3.93
CA SER A 112 -5.67 -37.11 -4.89
C SER A 112 -4.49 -38.02 -5.27
N GLN A 113 -4.09 -38.95 -4.39
CA GLN A 113 -2.99 -39.90 -4.62
C GLN A 113 -3.45 -41.23 -5.24
N HIS A 114 -4.73 -41.58 -5.08
CA HIS A 114 -5.30 -42.85 -5.54
C HIS A 114 -6.52 -42.63 -6.46
N SER A 115 -6.35 -41.83 -7.52
CA SER A 115 -7.39 -41.57 -8.52
C SER A 115 -7.89 -42.84 -9.22
N ASP A 116 -6.99 -43.80 -9.43
CA ASP A 116 -7.27 -45.01 -10.21
C ASP A 116 -7.91 -46.12 -9.36
N ASP A 117 -7.75 -46.05 -8.04
CA ASP A 117 -8.36 -46.97 -7.09
C ASP A 117 -8.81 -46.25 -5.81
N PRO A 118 -9.98 -45.57 -5.86
CA PRO A 118 -10.50 -44.78 -4.76
C PRO A 118 -10.86 -45.61 -3.52
N LEU A 119 -11.02 -46.93 -3.66
CA LEU A 119 -11.43 -47.82 -2.55
C LEU A 119 -10.33 -47.98 -1.50
N LYS A 120 -9.06 -47.74 -1.87
CA LYS A 120 -7.93 -47.71 -0.92
C LYS A 120 -8.10 -46.68 0.19
N CYS A 121 -8.91 -45.65 -0.05
CA CYS A 121 -9.18 -44.58 0.92
C CYS A 121 -10.28 -44.92 1.93
N GLY A 122 -10.90 -46.11 1.86
CA GLY A 122 -12.05 -46.48 2.70
C GLY A 122 -11.84 -46.26 4.20
N GLY A 123 -10.68 -46.65 4.74
CA GLY A 123 -10.38 -46.45 6.16
C GLY A 123 -10.32 -44.96 6.59
N LEU A 124 -9.89 -44.07 5.69
CA LEU A 124 -9.86 -42.64 5.96
C LEU A 124 -11.26 -42.03 5.86
N VAL A 125 -12.09 -42.53 4.95
CA VAL A 125 -13.51 -42.14 4.82
C VAL A 125 -14.29 -42.54 6.07
N ASP A 126 -14.07 -43.75 6.57
CA ASP A 126 -14.68 -44.22 7.82
C ASP A 126 -14.26 -43.35 9.01
N ALA A 127 -12.98 -42.98 9.09
CA ALA A 127 -12.48 -42.09 10.14
C ALA A 127 -13.16 -40.70 10.07
N TYR A 128 -13.26 -40.12 8.87
CA TYR A 128 -13.97 -38.86 8.65
C TYR A 128 -15.45 -38.96 9.02
N PHE A 129 -16.13 -40.03 8.62
CA PHE A 129 -17.54 -40.28 8.95
C PHE A 129 -17.77 -40.39 10.46
N GLN A 130 -16.92 -41.13 11.18
CA GLN A 130 -17.01 -41.25 12.63
C GLN A 130 -16.82 -39.91 13.33
N CYS A 131 -15.87 -39.09 12.86
CA CYS A 131 -15.69 -37.74 13.39
C CYS A 131 -16.93 -36.87 13.10
N ALA A 132 -17.43 -36.86 11.86
CA ALA A 132 -18.57 -36.05 11.46
C ALA A 132 -19.82 -36.38 12.27
N ASN A 133 -20.09 -37.67 12.53
CA ASN A 133 -21.19 -38.10 13.38
C ASN A 133 -21.05 -37.61 14.82
N LYS A 134 -19.87 -37.75 15.42
CA LYS A 134 -19.60 -37.25 16.78
C LYS A 134 -19.82 -35.73 16.86
N ALA A 135 -19.32 -34.99 15.87
CA ALA A 135 -19.49 -33.54 15.78
C ALA A 135 -20.96 -33.14 15.63
N HIS A 136 -21.73 -33.87 14.80
CA HIS A 136 -23.16 -33.63 14.62
C HIS A 136 -23.95 -33.84 15.91
N ILE A 137 -23.71 -34.95 16.62
CA ILE A 137 -24.35 -35.24 17.92
C ILE A 137 -24.00 -34.16 18.95
N ALA A 138 -22.74 -33.75 19.02
CA ALA A 138 -22.33 -32.68 19.93
C ALA A 138 -23.02 -31.34 19.59
N ALA A 139 -23.17 -31.01 18.31
CA ALA A 139 -23.80 -29.78 17.87
C ALA A 139 -25.32 -29.76 18.14
N THR A 140 -26.03 -30.87 17.93
CA THR A 140 -27.47 -30.96 18.23
C THR A 140 -27.72 -30.90 19.74
N ALA A 141 -26.90 -31.56 20.55
CA ALA A 141 -26.99 -31.48 22.01
C ALA A 141 -26.71 -30.07 22.55
N ALA A 142 -25.75 -29.33 21.97
CA ALA A 142 -25.46 -27.95 22.35
C ALA A 142 -26.59 -26.98 22.00
N ARG A 143 -27.36 -27.25 20.94
CA ARG A 143 -28.54 -26.44 20.56
C ARG A 143 -29.72 -26.63 21.50
N GLN A 144 -29.93 -27.83 22.04
CA GLN A 144 -31.05 -28.11 22.96
C GLN A 144 -30.88 -27.51 24.36
N LYS A 145 -29.65 -27.10 24.72
CA LYS A 145 -29.31 -26.50 26.02
C LYS A 145 -29.28 -24.97 25.98
N ARG A 146 -29.51 -24.37 24.82
CA ARG A 146 -29.61 -22.91 24.62
C ARG A 146 -31.06 -22.50 24.53
#